data_AF-B3U2C4-F1
#
_entry.id   AF-B3U2C4-F1
#
_cell.length_a   1.000
_cell.length_b   1.000
_cell.length_c   1.000
_cell.angle_alpha   90.00
_cell.angle_beta   90.00
_cell.angle_gamma   90.00
#
_symmetry.space_group_name_H-M   'P 1'
#
loop_
_entity.id
_entity.type
_entity.pdbx_description
1 polymer ?
#
loop_
_entity_poly.entity_id
_entity_poly.type
_entity_poly.pdbx_seq_one_letter_code
_entity_poly.pdbx_strand_id
1 'polypeptide(L)'
;NHVIIQAEFYQTHNPSGEFMFDFDGDEIFHVDLENKQTVWRLPDFSKFASFEAQGALANLAVDKANLEIMMKRSNNTPDTN
;
A
#
# COMPACT_ATOMS: atom_id res chain seq x y z
N ASN A 1 -3.20 17.62 17.65
CA ASN A 1 -3.82 16.36 17.20
C ASN A 1 -2.85 15.66 16.29
N HIS A 2 -2.73 14.34 16.44
CA HIS A 2 -1.91 13.48 15.58
C HIS A 2 -2.82 12.64 14.69
N VAL A 3 -2.35 12.22 13.52
CA VAL A 3 -3.06 11.42 12.54
C VAL A 3 -2.19 10.26 12.10
N ILE A 4 -2.77 9.05 12.08
CA ILE A 4 -2.18 7.87 11.46
C ILE A 4 -3.00 7.54 10.22
N ILE A 5 -2.33 7.31 9.09
CA ILE A 5 -2.97 6.94 7.83
C ILE A 5 -2.40 5.61 7.37
N GLN A 6 -3.28 4.66 7.07
CA GLN A 6 -2.94 3.53 6.20
C GLN A 6 -3.24 3.97 4.76
N ALA A 7 -2.23 3.95 3.90
CA ALA A 7 -2.38 4.30 2.49
C ALA A 7 -2.03 3.09 1.62
N GLU A 8 -2.91 2.76 0.70
CA GLU A 8 -2.74 1.67 -0.26
C GLU A 8 -3.27 2.10 -1.62
N PHE A 9 -2.61 1.64 -2.68
CA PHE A 9 -3.09 1.82 -4.05
C PHE A 9 -2.71 0.63 -4.93
N TYR A 10 -3.47 0.46 -6.01
CA TYR A 10 -3.17 -0.48 -7.09
C TYR A 10 -3.26 0.22 -8.44
N GLN A 11 -2.37 -0.13 -9.37
CA GLN A 11 -2.33 0.40 -10.73
C GLN A 11 -1.88 -0.66 -11.74
N THR A 12 -2.05 -0.36 -13.03
CA THR A 12 -1.68 -1.27 -14.13
C THR A 12 -0.22 -1.13 -14.58
N HIS A 13 0.47 -0.08 -14.15
CA HIS A 13 1.90 0.15 -14.42
C HIS A 13 2.79 -0.53 -13.37
N ASN A 14 4.10 -0.50 -13.57
CA ASN A 14 5.06 -0.93 -12.55
C ASN A 14 5.60 0.29 -11.79
N PRO A 15 5.64 0.27 -10.44
CA PRO A 15 5.13 -0.80 -9.56
C PRO A 15 3.59 -0.87 -9.55
N SER A 16 3.04 -2.08 -9.44
CA SER A 16 1.59 -2.34 -9.58
C SER A 16 0.76 -1.97 -8.35
N GLY A 17 1.40 -1.64 -7.24
CA GLY A 17 0.73 -1.16 -6.04
C GLY A 17 1.71 -0.89 -4.92
N GLU A 18 1.19 -0.32 -3.84
CA GLU A 18 1.94 0.00 -2.63
C GLU A 18 1.03 -0.10 -1.42
N PHE A 19 1.61 -0.41 -0.27
CA PHE A 19 0.96 -0.39 1.03
C PHE A 19 1.92 0.22 2.05
N MET A 20 1.48 1.24 2.77
CA MET A 20 2.26 1.92 3.80
C MET A 20 1.42 2.45 4.96
N PHE A 21 2.11 2.73 6.07
CA PHE A 21 1.58 3.51 7.18
C PHE A 21 2.34 4.82 7.32
N ASP A 22 1.58 5.88 7.57
CA ASP A 22 2.04 7.25 7.79
C ASP A 22 1.62 7.74 9.17
N PHE A 23 2.46 8.53 9.82
CA PHE A 23 2.18 9.28 11.05
C PHE A 23 2.52 10.75 10.83
N ASP A 24 1.51 11.62 10.87
CA ASP A 24 1.65 13.07 10.69
C ASP A 24 2.42 13.51 9.41
N GLY A 25 2.37 12.71 8.34
CA GLY A 25 3.07 12.96 7.07
C GLY A 25 4.44 12.31 6.95
N ASP A 26 4.90 11.58 7.99
CA ASP A 26 6.10 10.74 7.94
C ASP A 26 5.75 9.25 7.84
N GLU A 27 6.37 8.57 6.88
CA GLU A 27 6.26 7.12 6.74
C GLU A 27 6.79 6.38 7.99
N ILE A 28 5.98 5.46 8.52
CA ILE A 28 6.36 4.52 9.58
C ILE A 28 7.01 3.28 8.95
N PHE A 29 6.32 2.65 7.99
CA PHE A 29 6.79 1.50 7.21
C PHE A 29 5.99 1.34 5.92
N HIS A 30 6.56 0.60 4.96
CA HIS A 30 5.84 0.04 3.81
C HIS A 30 6.06 -1.47 3.71
N VAL A 31 5.31 -2.13 2.84
CA VAL A 31 5.51 -3.55 2.51
C VAL A 31 6.19 -3.69 1.17
N ASP A 32 7.36 -4.32 1.17
CA ASP A 32 8.03 -4.78 -0.04
C ASP A 32 7.28 -6.00 -0.58
N LEU A 33 6.60 -5.82 -1.72
CA LEU A 33 5.73 -6.83 -2.31
C LEU A 33 6.50 -7.99 -2.95
N GLU A 34 7.73 -7.74 -3.41
CA GLU A 34 8.57 -8.76 -4.03
C GLU A 34 9.12 -9.70 -2.96
N ASN A 35 9.67 -9.13 -1.90
CA ASN A 35 10.24 -9.89 -0.78
C ASN A 35 9.23 -10.26 0.30
N LYS A 36 7.97 -9.79 0.17
CA LYS A 36 6.85 -10.03 1.10
C LYS A 36 7.22 -9.72 2.55
N GLN A 37 7.85 -8.57 2.76
CA GLN A 37 8.39 -8.17 4.07
C GLN A 37 8.01 -6.73 4.42
N THR A 38 7.88 -6.47 5.72
CA THR A 38 7.69 -5.13 6.26
C THR A 38 9.03 -4.41 6.30
N VAL A 39 9.11 -3.26 5.65
CA VAL A 39 10.29 -2.39 5.62
C VAL A 39 10.01 -1.16 6.46
N TRP A 40 10.69 -1.07 7.60
CA TRP A 40 10.56 0.08 8.51
C TRP A 40 11.37 1.27 8.00
N ARG A 41 10.75 2.46 7.97
CA ARG A 41 11.43 3.68 7.57
C ARG A 41 12.64 3.98 8.44
N LEU A 42 12.47 3.82 9.76
CA LEU A 42 13.53 3.81 10.76
C LEU A 42 13.68 2.39 11.34
N PRO A 43 14.86 1.75 11.21
CA PRO A 43 15.06 0.38 11.68
C PRO A 43 14.74 0.16 13.17
N ASP A 44 14.89 1.19 14.01
CA ASP A 44 14.60 1.10 15.44
C ASP A 44 13.11 0.85 15.73
N PHE A 45 12.19 1.25 14.85
CA PHE A 45 10.75 0.98 15.04
C PHE A 45 10.44 -0.53 15.06
N SER A 46 11.21 -1.33 14.31
CA SER A 46 11.07 -2.80 14.29
C SER A 46 11.33 -3.47 15.65
N LYS A 47 12.00 -2.76 16.58
CA LYS A 47 12.26 -3.25 17.93
C LYS A 47 11.04 -3.15 18.84
N PHE A 48 10.10 -2.25 18.51
CA PHE A 48 8.95 -1.93 19.36
C PHE A 48 7.62 -2.38 18.75
N ALA A 49 7.58 -2.55 17.43
CA ALA A 49 6.39 -2.95 16.71
C ALA A 49 6.72 -3.98 15.61
N SER A 50 5.72 -4.76 15.24
CA SER A 50 5.77 -5.69 14.12
C SER A 50 4.51 -5.54 13.26
N PHE A 51 4.64 -5.87 11.98
CA PHE A 51 3.51 -5.94 11.06
C PHE A 51 3.69 -7.16 10.16
N GLU A 52 2.61 -7.91 9.96
CA GLU A 52 2.61 -9.09 9.10
C GLU A 52 2.31 -8.68 7.65
N ALA A 53 3.33 -8.73 6.80
CA ALA A 53 3.24 -8.34 5.38
C ALA A 53 2.12 -9.07 4.61
N GLN A 54 1.73 -10.27 5.05
CA GLN A 54 0.65 -11.04 4.43
C GLN A 54 -0.70 -10.30 4.47
N GLY A 55 -0.94 -9.47 5.50
CA GLY A 55 -2.15 -8.63 5.58
C GLY A 55 -2.21 -7.60 4.45
N ALA A 56 -1.10 -6.92 4.17
CA ALA A 56 -1.01 -5.96 3.05
C ALA A 56 -1.22 -6.62 1.68
N LEU A 57 -0.69 -7.83 1.48
CA LEU A 57 -0.90 -8.59 0.24
C LEU A 57 -2.37 -8.95 0.03
N ALA A 58 -3.11 -9.24 1.11
CA ALA A 58 -4.53 -9.50 1.05
C ALA A 58 -5.32 -8.23 0.67
N ASN A 59 -4.97 -7.07 1.24
CA ASN A 59 -5.57 -5.79 0.88
C ASN A 59 -5.33 -5.44 -0.59
N LEU A 60 -4.08 -5.55 -1.07
CA LEU A 60 -3.77 -5.24 -2.47
C LEU A 60 -4.47 -6.18 -3.47
N ALA A 61 -4.76 -7.43 -3.09
CA ALA A 61 -5.58 -8.32 -3.90
C ALA A 61 -7.03 -7.80 -4.04
N VAL A 62 -7.57 -7.20 -2.98
CA VAL A 62 -8.89 -6.54 -3.01
C VAL A 62 -8.82 -5.25 -3.82
N ASP A 63 -7.77 -4.43 -3.66
CA ASP A 63 -7.58 -3.20 -4.43
C ASP A 63 -7.47 -3.47 -5.93
N LYS A 64 -6.75 -4.53 -6.32
CA LYS A 64 -6.72 -4.98 -7.71
C LYS A 64 -8.12 -5.31 -8.23
N ALA A 65 -8.89 -6.09 -7.49
CA ALA A 65 -10.25 -6.46 -7.89
C ALA A 65 -11.15 -5.22 -8.00
N ASN A 66 -11.01 -4.27 -7.07
CA ASN A 66 -11.71 -2.99 -7.10
C ASN A 66 -11.31 -2.15 -8.31
N LEU A 67 -10.02 -2.06 -8.64
CA LEU A 67 -9.54 -1.35 -9.81
C LEU A 67 -10.13 -1.94 -11.11
N GLU A 68 -10.13 -3.27 -11.25
CA GLU A 68 -10.74 -3.94 -12.42
C GLU A 68 -12.24 -3.62 -12.57
N ILE A 69 -12.97 -3.49 -11.45
CA ILE A 69 -14.37 -3.06 -11.45
C ILE A 69 -14.49 -1.58 -11.86
N MET A 70 -13.64 -0.72 -11.29
CA MET A 70 -13.69 0.72 -11.54
C MET A 70 -13.32 1.07 -12.98
N MET A 71 -12.33 0.39 -13.57
CA MET A 71 -11.99 0.52 -14.99
C MET A 71 -13.18 0.18 -15.89
N LYS A 72 -13.90 -0.91 -15.61
CA LYS A 72 -15.11 -1.27 -16.38
C LYS A 72 -16.21 -0.21 -16.23
N ARG A 73 -16.41 0.32 -15.01
CA ARG A 73 -17.40 1.37 -14.73
C ARG A 73 -17.07 2.70 -15.41
N SER A 74 -15.80 3.03 -15.56
CA SER A 74 -15.32 4.26 -16.19
C SER A 74 -15.10 4.15 -17.70
N ASN A 75 -15.62 3.09 -18.34
CA ASN A 75 -15.41 2.80 -19.77
C ASN A 75 -13.92 2.71 -20.16
N ASN A 76 -13.08 2.21 -19.25
CA ASN A 76 -11.62 2.12 -19.39
C ASN A 76 -10.97 3.47 -19.73
N THR A 77 -11.49 4.57 -19.19
CA THR A 77 -10.82 5.87 -19.30
C THR A 77 -9.44 5.76 -18.64
N PRO A 78 -8.33 5.96 -19.39
CA PRO A 78 -6.99 5.82 -18.86
C PRO A 78 -6.66 6.98 -17.90
N ASP A 79 -5.75 6.72 -16.95
CA ASP A 79 -5.08 7.80 -16.25
C ASP A 79 -4.16 8.56 -17.22
N THR A 80 -4.03 9.87 -17.04
CA THR A 80 -3.29 10.77 -17.94
C THR A 80 -2.18 11.55 -17.23
N ASN A 81 -1.92 11.23 -15.97
CA ASN A 81 -0.85 11.83 -15.17
C ASN A 81 0.55 11.30 -15.54
#